data_AF-A0A382T7J3-F1
#
_entry.id   AF-A0A382T7J3-F1
#
_cell.length_a   1.000
_cell.length_b   1.000
_cell.length_c   1.000
_cell.angle_alpha   90.00
_cell.angle_beta   90.00
_cell.angle_gamma   90.00
#
_symmetry.space_group_name_H-M   'P 1'
#
loop_
_entity.id
_entity.type
_entity.pdbx_description
1 polymer ?
#
loop_
_entity_poly.entity_id
_entity_poly.type
_entity_poly.pdbx_seq_one_letter_code
_entity_poly.pdbx_strand_id
1 'polypeptide(L)'
;MTLTSDILEGLNPEQKEAVESIDGPLLIIAGPGSGKTRVITHRIAHLVRDYGVSPYRILSMTFTNKAAREMRDRLERLVGPRSESLTVGTFHSFCARFLRREGEPVGLSSSFSIYDADDQLSLIKRSLQMADLDPKQNPPQAIRSVISRAKSVMMDSRGLSQHGQSYFEEVSARVYHHYEELLSRNNAVDFDDLLMKSVQLLQEQLAVREKYQQRYQYLMVDEFQDTNVAQYRLAGL
;
A
#
# COMPACT_ATOMS: atom_id res chain seq x y z
N MET A 1 16.75 -28.97 -22.03
CA MET A 1 17.82 -27.98 -22.20
C MET A 1 17.17 -26.62 -22.06
N THR A 2 17.17 -26.04 -20.86
CA THR A 2 16.78 -24.66 -20.65
C THR A 2 17.80 -23.80 -21.38
N LEU A 3 17.37 -23.16 -22.46
CA LEU A 3 18.13 -22.07 -23.08
C LEU A 3 18.48 -21.11 -21.93
N THR A 4 19.77 -20.79 -21.75
CA THR A 4 20.18 -19.70 -20.87
C THR A 4 19.40 -18.47 -21.31
N SER A 5 18.42 -18.07 -20.49
CA SER A 5 17.50 -17.00 -20.82
C SER A 5 18.28 -15.69 -20.91
N ASP A 6 18.09 -14.95 -22.00
CA ASP A 6 18.61 -13.59 -22.22
C ASP A 6 18.25 -12.65 -21.05
N ILE A 7 17.22 -13.00 -20.27
CA ILE A 7 16.81 -12.30 -19.05
C ILE A 7 17.92 -12.28 -18.00
N LEU A 8 18.80 -13.28 -17.95
CA LEU A 8 19.89 -13.34 -16.97
C LEU A 8 21.15 -12.59 -17.44
N GLU A 9 21.18 -12.09 -18.67
CA GLU A 9 22.34 -11.41 -19.22
C GLU A 9 22.63 -10.07 -18.51
N GLY A 10 23.90 -9.83 -18.23
CA GLY A 10 24.38 -8.62 -17.57
C GLY A 10 24.02 -8.51 -16.07
N LEU A 11 23.48 -9.57 -15.45
CA LEU A 11 23.35 -9.70 -14.00
C LEU A 11 24.62 -10.30 -13.39
N ASN A 12 25.02 -9.83 -12.21
CA ASN A 12 26.10 -10.47 -11.45
C ASN A 12 25.60 -11.78 -10.78
N PRO A 13 26.48 -12.62 -10.20
CA PRO A 13 26.08 -13.90 -9.61
C PRO A 13 24.98 -13.78 -8.56
N GLU A 14 25.06 -12.80 -7.65
CA GLU A 14 24.09 -12.61 -6.56
C GLU A 14 22.72 -12.15 -7.10
N GLN A 15 22.72 -11.30 -8.12
CA GLN A 15 21.50 -10.88 -8.81
C GLN A 15 20.85 -12.04 -9.56
N LYS A 16 21.64 -12.91 -10.19
CA LYS A 16 21.13 -14.12 -10.86
C LYS A 16 20.48 -15.06 -9.87
N GLU A 17 21.16 -15.36 -8.76
CA GLU A 17 20.61 -16.19 -7.68
C GLU A 17 19.26 -15.66 -7.18
N ALA A 18 19.14 -14.34 -6.98
CA ALA A 18 17.90 -13.71 -6.57
C ALA A 18 16.79 -13.79 -7.65
N VAL A 19 17.14 -13.71 -8.94
CA VAL A 19 16.20 -13.83 -10.07
C VAL A 19 15.74 -15.28 -10.25
N GLU A 20 16.64 -16.24 -10.11
CA GLU A 20 16.38 -17.68 -10.26
C GLU A 20 15.65 -18.28 -9.06
N SER A 21 15.67 -17.62 -7.91
CA SER A 21 14.88 -17.98 -6.74
C SER A 21 13.38 -17.76 -7.00
N ILE A 22 12.68 -18.79 -7.45
CA ILE A 22 11.26 -18.72 -7.84
C ILE A 22 10.33 -18.88 -6.64
N ASP A 23 10.50 -19.95 -5.88
CA ASP A 23 9.55 -20.36 -4.86
C ASP A 23 9.91 -19.84 -3.46
N GLY A 24 8.88 -19.64 -2.65
CA GLY A 24 9.02 -19.27 -1.24
C GLY A 24 9.40 -17.80 -0.98
N PRO A 25 9.51 -17.43 0.30
CA PRO A 25 9.87 -16.08 0.70
C PRO A 25 11.35 -15.79 0.37
N LEU A 26 11.61 -14.64 -0.27
CA LEU A 26 12.95 -14.16 -0.57
C LEU A 26 13.12 -12.73 -0.06
N LEU A 27 14.15 -12.51 0.76
CA LEU A 27 14.57 -11.19 1.22
C LEU A 27 15.88 -10.80 0.55
N ILE A 28 15.89 -9.68 -0.18
CA ILE A 28 17.09 -9.16 -0.84
C ILE A 28 17.57 -7.93 -0.06
N ILE A 29 18.69 -8.05 0.64
CA ILE A 29 19.33 -6.94 1.34
C ILE A 29 20.42 -6.36 0.45
N ALA A 30 20.22 -5.14 -0.04
CA ALA A 30 21.19 -4.51 -0.91
C ALA A 30 21.27 -2.99 -0.72
N GLY A 31 22.48 -2.45 -0.80
CA GLY A 31 22.75 -1.02 -0.66
C GLY A 31 22.24 -0.18 -1.83
N PRO A 32 22.26 1.16 -1.71
CA PRO A 32 21.95 2.06 -2.83
C PRO A 32 22.78 1.73 -4.08
N GLY A 33 22.19 1.82 -5.27
CA GLY A 33 22.89 1.58 -6.54
C GLY A 33 23.18 0.11 -6.88
N SER A 34 22.87 -0.84 -6.00
CA SER A 34 23.08 -2.29 -6.22
C SER A 34 22.17 -2.94 -7.27
N GLY A 35 21.21 -2.20 -7.81
CA GLY A 35 20.28 -2.68 -8.82
C GLY A 35 19.06 -3.45 -8.27
N LYS A 36 18.60 -3.18 -7.04
CA LYS A 36 17.38 -3.79 -6.46
C LYS A 36 16.18 -3.83 -7.41
N THR A 37 15.79 -2.68 -7.94
CA THR A 37 14.68 -2.59 -8.90
C THR A 37 14.98 -3.38 -10.19
N ARG A 38 16.25 -3.45 -10.63
CA ARG A 38 16.65 -4.29 -11.77
C ARG A 38 16.39 -5.76 -11.47
N VAL A 39 16.83 -6.25 -10.30
CA VAL A 39 16.59 -7.63 -9.86
C VAL A 39 15.09 -7.94 -9.82
N ILE A 40 14.27 -7.07 -9.24
CA ILE A 40 12.81 -7.27 -9.19
C ILE A 40 12.23 -7.38 -10.61
N THR A 41 12.57 -6.47 -11.52
CA THR A 41 12.05 -6.50 -12.89
C THR A 41 12.50 -7.73 -13.68
N HIS A 42 13.76 -8.14 -13.54
CA HIS A 42 14.28 -9.33 -14.18
C HIS A 42 13.66 -10.62 -13.60
N ARG A 43 13.41 -10.67 -12.28
CA ARG A 43 12.71 -11.78 -11.63
C ARG A 43 11.28 -11.94 -12.15
N ILE A 44 10.53 -10.84 -12.27
CA ILE A 44 9.19 -10.87 -12.86
C ILE A 44 9.26 -11.35 -14.32
N ALA A 45 10.23 -10.86 -15.10
CA ALA A 45 10.39 -11.30 -16.48
C ALA A 45 10.71 -12.79 -16.59
N HIS A 46 11.59 -13.29 -15.73
CA HIS A 46 11.99 -14.70 -15.66
C HIS A 46 10.80 -15.60 -15.32
N LEU A 47 9.99 -15.23 -14.33
CA LEU A 47 8.74 -15.91 -13.99
C LEU A 47 7.80 -16.02 -15.19
N VAL A 48 7.62 -14.91 -15.93
CA VAL A 48 6.64 -14.87 -17.04
C VAL A 48 7.12 -15.59 -18.29
N ARG A 49 8.39 -15.39 -18.67
CA ARG A 49 8.95 -15.87 -19.94
C ARG A 49 9.43 -17.31 -19.85
N ASP A 50 10.10 -17.66 -18.75
CA ASP A 50 10.81 -18.95 -18.66
C ASP A 50 10.00 -19.98 -17.86
N TYR A 51 9.27 -19.54 -16.84
CA TYR A 51 8.38 -20.40 -16.03
C TYR A 51 6.91 -20.33 -16.46
N GLY A 52 6.58 -19.51 -17.46
CA GLY A 52 5.23 -19.42 -18.01
C GLY A 52 4.18 -18.88 -17.03
N VAL A 53 4.58 -18.23 -15.94
CA VAL A 53 3.66 -17.63 -14.97
C VAL A 53 2.79 -16.58 -15.66
N SER A 54 1.48 -16.67 -15.46
CA SER A 54 0.57 -15.65 -15.99
C SER A 54 0.84 -14.30 -15.32
N PRO A 55 1.09 -13.21 -16.06
CA PRO A 55 1.32 -11.89 -15.49
C PRO A 55 0.19 -11.40 -14.58
N TYR A 56 -1.05 -11.85 -14.83
CA TYR A 56 -2.21 -11.56 -13.97
C TYR A 56 -2.04 -12.02 -12.51
N ARG A 57 -1.13 -12.99 -12.29
CA ARG A 57 -0.82 -13.58 -10.98
C ARG A 57 0.32 -12.88 -10.24
N ILE A 58 0.86 -11.79 -10.78
CA ILE A 58 2.01 -11.09 -10.21
C ILE A 58 1.59 -9.68 -9.77
N LEU A 59 1.90 -9.36 -8.51
CA LEU A 59 1.76 -8.04 -7.92
C LEU A 59 3.15 -7.50 -7.57
N SER A 60 3.46 -6.31 -8.05
CA SER A 60 4.66 -5.57 -7.65
C SER A 60 4.30 -4.18 -7.12
N MET A 61 4.77 -3.90 -5.91
CA MET A 61 4.50 -2.66 -5.20
C MET A 61 5.79 -1.88 -4.91
N THR A 62 5.67 -0.55 -4.92
CA THR A 62 6.74 0.40 -4.57
C THR A 62 6.15 1.60 -3.82
N PHE A 63 6.99 2.56 -3.43
CA PHE A 63 6.59 3.73 -2.65
C PHE A 63 6.23 4.94 -3.49
N THR A 64 6.86 5.11 -4.66
CA THR A 64 6.67 6.33 -5.46
C THR A 64 6.05 6.03 -6.81
N ASN A 65 5.24 6.97 -7.31
CA ASN A 65 4.68 6.89 -8.66
C ASN A 65 5.77 6.88 -9.73
N LYS A 66 6.91 7.53 -9.48
CA LYS A 66 8.07 7.52 -10.37
C LYS A 66 8.66 6.10 -10.48
N ALA A 67 8.96 5.46 -9.35
CA ALA A 67 9.47 4.09 -9.34
C ALA A 67 8.48 3.10 -9.99
N ALA A 68 7.18 3.27 -9.74
CA ALA A 68 6.16 2.42 -10.35
C ALA A 68 6.13 2.55 -11.88
N ARG A 69 6.28 3.78 -12.41
CA ARG A 69 6.38 4.03 -13.86
C ARG A 69 7.64 3.42 -14.44
N GLU A 70 8.80 3.71 -13.85
CA GLU A 70 10.09 3.16 -14.31
C GLU A 70 10.10 1.63 -14.31
N MET A 71 9.48 1.01 -13.30
CA MET A 71 9.33 -0.45 -13.22
C MET A 71 8.44 -0.98 -14.35
N ARG A 72 7.30 -0.33 -14.65
CA ARG A 72 6.44 -0.69 -15.78
C ARG A 72 7.17 -0.58 -17.11
N ASP A 73 7.86 0.52 -17.37
CA ASP A 73 8.59 0.74 -18.63
C ASP A 73 9.67 -0.34 -18.85
N ARG A 74 10.34 -0.78 -17.77
CA ARG A 74 11.30 -1.89 -17.83
C ARG A 74 10.63 -3.22 -18.11
N LEU A 75 9.51 -3.51 -17.44
CA LEU A 75 8.76 -4.75 -17.62
C LEU A 75 8.16 -4.85 -19.03
N GLU A 76 7.73 -3.73 -19.60
CA GLU A 76 7.27 -3.68 -20.99
C GLU A 76 8.38 -4.10 -21.96
N ARG A 77 9.62 -3.64 -21.76
CA ARG A 77 10.77 -4.05 -22.59
C ARG A 77 11.15 -5.51 -22.39
N LEU A 78 11.08 -6.02 -21.16
CA LEU A 78 11.53 -7.38 -20.82
C LEU A 78 10.47 -8.46 -21.13
N VAL A 79 9.19 -8.14 -20.97
CA VAL A 79 8.06 -9.08 -21.07
C VAL A 79 7.19 -8.83 -22.32
N GLY A 80 7.27 -7.64 -22.91
CA GLY A 80 6.46 -7.25 -24.06
C GLY A 80 5.00 -6.95 -23.70
N PRO A 81 4.07 -7.09 -24.66
CA PRO A 81 2.65 -6.73 -24.48
C PRO A 81 1.95 -7.47 -23.32
N ARG A 82 2.44 -8.65 -22.93
CA ARG A 82 1.92 -9.42 -21.79
C ARG A 82 2.08 -8.67 -20.45
N SER A 83 2.99 -7.69 -20.38
CA SER A 83 3.24 -6.87 -19.18
C SER A 83 2.02 -6.05 -18.74
N GLU A 84 1.09 -5.72 -19.64
CA GLU A 84 -0.12 -4.95 -19.32
C GLU A 84 -1.04 -5.65 -18.30
N SER A 85 -0.97 -6.99 -18.23
CA SER A 85 -1.73 -7.79 -17.27
C SER A 85 -1.10 -7.80 -15.86
N LEU A 86 0.13 -7.30 -15.69
CA LEU A 86 0.79 -7.19 -14.38
C LEU A 86 0.09 -6.16 -13.51
N THR A 87 -0.02 -6.44 -12.22
CA THR A 87 -0.37 -5.39 -11.26
C THR A 87 0.90 -4.75 -10.74
N VAL A 88 1.30 -3.61 -11.33
CA VAL A 88 2.42 -2.79 -10.84
C VAL A 88 1.87 -1.47 -10.32
N GLY A 89 2.34 -0.96 -9.19
CA GLY A 89 1.90 0.33 -8.66
C GLY A 89 2.48 0.67 -7.30
N THR A 90 2.02 1.77 -6.72
CA THR A 90 2.28 2.04 -5.29
C THR A 90 1.31 1.29 -4.40
N PHE A 91 1.63 1.12 -3.12
CA PHE A 91 0.69 0.63 -2.10
C PHE A 91 -0.67 1.35 -2.19
N HIS A 92 -0.66 2.69 -2.16
CA HIS A 92 -1.86 3.51 -2.27
C HIS A 92 -2.63 3.30 -3.59
N SER A 93 -1.92 3.21 -4.71
CA SER A 93 -2.56 2.95 -6.02
C SER A 93 -3.20 1.56 -6.10
N PHE A 94 -2.60 0.57 -5.43
CA PHE A 94 -3.18 -0.75 -5.28
C PHE A 94 -4.43 -0.69 -4.40
N CYS A 95 -4.31 -0.16 -3.18
CA CYS A 95 -5.41 -0.02 -2.23
C CYS A 95 -6.60 0.75 -2.79
N ALA A 96 -6.37 1.87 -3.49
CA ALA A 96 -7.45 2.63 -4.12
C ALA A 96 -8.20 1.79 -5.16
N ARG A 97 -7.49 1.05 -6.03
CA ARG A 97 -8.13 0.14 -7.00
C ARG A 97 -8.84 -1.04 -6.34
N PHE A 98 -8.27 -1.55 -5.25
CA PHE A 98 -8.84 -2.63 -4.45
C PHE A 98 -10.15 -2.19 -3.80
N LEU A 99 -10.15 -1.09 -3.05
CA LEU A 99 -11.32 -0.56 -2.36
C LEU A 99 -12.41 -0.09 -3.34
N ARG A 100 -12.05 0.40 -4.53
CA ARG A 100 -13.08 0.72 -5.55
C ARG A 100 -13.84 -0.51 -6.04
N ARG A 101 -13.27 -1.72 -5.90
CA ARG A 101 -13.89 -2.97 -6.33
C ARG A 101 -14.56 -3.71 -5.18
N GLU A 102 -13.92 -3.71 -4.02
CA GLU A 102 -14.30 -4.56 -2.90
C GLU A 102 -14.79 -3.74 -1.70
N GLY A 103 -14.71 -2.41 -1.69
CA GLY A 103 -14.81 -1.57 -0.49
C GLY A 103 -16.18 -1.48 0.20
N GLU A 104 -17.23 -2.06 -0.38
CA GLU A 104 -18.59 -2.01 0.18
C GLU A 104 -18.68 -2.55 1.63
N PRO A 105 -18.06 -3.69 2.00
CA PRO A 105 -18.10 -4.23 3.36
C PRO A 105 -17.45 -3.32 4.42
N VAL A 106 -16.56 -2.40 4.01
CA VAL A 106 -15.95 -1.39 4.90
C VAL A 106 -16.60 -0.01 4.77
N GLY A 107 -17.82 0.03 4.22
CA GLY A 107 -18.66 1.22 4.11
C GLY A 107 -18.22 2.19 3.02
N LEU A 108 -17.47 1.74 2.02
CA LEU A 108 -17.03 2.57 0.90
C LEU A 108 -17.73 2.19 -0.40
N SER A 109 -18.36 3.17 -1.05
CA SER A 109 -18.81 2.98 -2.43
C SER A 109 -17.64 3.08 -3.41
N SER A 110 -17.81 2.52 -4.60
CA SER A 110 -16.78 2.55 -5.66
C SER A 110 -16.41 3.96 -6.17
N SER A 111 -17.23 4.98 -5.85
CA SER A 111 -17.04 6.37 -6.26
C SER A 111 -16.49 7.27 -5.14
N PHE A 112 -15.82 6.69 -4.12
CA PHE A 112 -15.26 7.49 -3.03
C PHE A 112 -14.24 8.54 -3.52
N SER A 113 -14.20 9.67 -2.82
CA SER A 113 -13.20 10.72 -3.03
C SER A 113 -11.96 10.47 -2.18
N ILE A 114 -10.78 10.83 -2.70
CA ILE A 114 -9.51 10.76 -1.95
C ILE A 114 -9.13 12.18 -1.57
N TYR A 115 -9.08 12.47 -0.27
CA TYR A 115 -8.80 13.79 0.26
C TYR A 115 -7.30 14.04 0.40
N ASP A 116 -6.87 15.19 -0.11
CA ASP A 116 -5.49 15.63 0.02
C ASP A 116 -5.21 16.33 1.37
N ALA A 117 -4.01 16.87 1.52
CA ALA A 117 -3.58 17.54 2.75
C ALA A 117 -4.49 18.70 3.18
N ASP A 118 -5.01 19.48 2.22
CA ASP A 118 -5.81 20.69 2.47
C ASP A 118 -7.26 20.32 2.77
N ASP A 119 -7.80 19.33 2.07
CA ASP A 119 -9.10 18.72 2.38
C ASP A 119 -9.12 18.18 3.81
N GLN A 120 -8.07 17.42 4.18
CA GLN A 120 -7.92 16.85 5.52
C GLN A 120 -7.87 17.95 6.60
N LEU A 121 -7.09 19.02 6.38
CA LEU A 121 -7.00 20.14 7.33
C LEU A 121 -8.33 20.86 7.49
N SER A 122 -9.08 21.02 6.41
CA SER A 122 -10.41 21.62 6.42
C SER A 122 -11.40 20.77 7.22
N LEU A 123 -11.37 19.45 7.04
CA LEU A 123 -12.19 18.52 7.83
C LEU A 123 -11.79 18.52 9.31
N ILE A 124 -10.50 18.52 9.63
CA ILE A 124 -10.04 18.55 11.03
C ILE A 124 -10.50 19.82 11.75
N LYS A 125 -10.46 20.98 11.08
CA LYS A 125 -11.02 22.23 11.65
C LYS A 125 -12.51 22.11 11.96
N ARG A 126 -13.27 21.43 11.10
CA ARG A 126 -14.69 21.16 11.34
C ARG A 126 -14.90 20.16 12.48
N SER A 127 -14.07 19.12 12.56
CA SER A 127 -14.10 18.15 13.65
C SER A 127 -13.78 18.78 15.01
N LEU A 128 -12.87 19.75 15.06
CA LEU A 128 -12.60 20.56 16.25
C LEU A 128 -13.83 21.33 16.72
N GLN A 129 -14.56 21.96 15.79
CA GLN A 129 -15.82 22.65 16.12
C GLN A 129 -16.88 21.69 16.66
N MET A 130 -17.01 20.50 16.06
CA MET A 130 -17.94 19.47 16.53
C MET A 130 -17.60 18.94 17.93
N ALA A 131 -16.32 18.93 18.29
CA ALA A 131 -15.82 18.54 19.60
C ALA A 131 -15.81 19.68 20.64
N ASP A 132 -16.27 20.88 20.29
CA ASP A 132 -16.20 22.09 21.11
C ASP A 132 -14.78 22.45 21.58
N LEU A 133 -13.82 22.37 20.64
CA LEU A 133 -12.39 22.61 20.90
C LEU A 133 -11.86 23.82 20.12
N ASP A 134 -11.09 24.68 20.78
CA ASP A 134 -10.45 25.85 20.16
C ASP A 134 -9.26 25.43 19.27
N PRO A 135 -9.26 25.74 17.95
CA PRO A 135 -8.15 25.47 17.05
C PRO A 135 -6.84 26.20 17.41
N LYS A 136 -6.88 27.28 18.20
CA LYS A 136 -5.67 27.98 18.68
C LYS A 136 -4.94 27.18 19.74
N GLN A 137 -5.69 26.48 20.60
CA GLN A 137 -5.13 25.61 21.64
C GLN A 137 -4.81 24.22 21.09
N ASN A 138 -5.49 23.82 20.01
CA ASN A 138 -5.38 22.50 19.40
C ASN A 138 -5.06 22.65 17.90
N PRO A 139 -3.78 22.88 17.53
CA PRO A 139 -3.40 23.17 16.15
C PRO A 139 -3.82 22.04 15.18
N PRO A 140 -4.61 22.32 14.12
CA PRO A 140 -5.13 21.29 13.21
C PRO A 140 -4.04 20.42 12.56
N GLN A 141 -2.89 21.02 12.22
CA GLN A 141 -1.75 20.29 11.65
C GLN A 141 -1.17 19.27 12.63
N ALA A 142 -1.10 19.61 13.92
CA ALA A 142 -0.58 18.71 14.94
C ALA A 142 -1.54 17.53 15.18
N ILE A 143 -2.86 17.80 15.21
CA ILE A 143 -3.88 16.75 15.29
C ILE A 143 -3.81 15.84 14.07
N ARG A 144 -3.70 16.39 12.85
CA ARG A 144 -3.55 15.59 11.62
C ARG A 144 -2.38 14.61 11.72
N SER A 145 -1.23 15.08 12.21
CA SER A 145 -0.05 14.23 12.40
C SER A 145 -0.28 13.11 13.42
N VAL A 146 -1.02 13.38 14.51
CA VAL A 146 -1.39 12.34 15.49
C VAL A 146 -2.32 11.30 14.86
N ILE A 147 -3.33 11.73 14.12
CA ILE A 147 -4.28 10.83 13.42
C ILE A 147 -3.55 9.98 12.39
N SER A 148 -2.71 10.58 11.55
CA SER A 148 -1.92 9.86 10.54
C SER A 148 -0.99 8.82 11.17
N ARG A 149 -0.32 9.18 12.28
CA ARG A 149 0.49 8.23 13.05
C ARG A 149 -0.35 7.08 13.60
N ALA A 150 -1.53 7.36 14.17
CA ALA A 150 -2.44 6.33 14.67
C ALA A 150 -2.87 5.36 13.55
N LYS A 151 -3.31 5.89 12.40
CA LYS A 151 -3.68 5.08 11.23
C LYS A 151 -2.53 4.21 10.71
N SER A 152 -1.31 4.75 10.65
CA SER A 152 -0.14 4.01 10.17
C SER A 152 0.22 2.77 11.02
N VAL A 153 -0.22 2.76 12.28
CA VAL A 153 -0.11 1.61 13.21
C VAL A 153 -1.42 0.85 13.38
N MET A 154 -2.40 1.06 12.49
CA MET A 154 -3.71 0.40 12.47
C MET A 154 -4.58 0.71 13.70
N MET A 155 -4.46 1.92 14.25
CA MET A 155 -5.23 2.38 15.41
C MET A 155 -6.35 3.33 14.97
N ASP A 156 -7.59 2.98 15.33
CA ASP A 156 -8.78 3.81 15.12
C ASP A 156 -8.96 4.84 16.24
N SER A 157 -9.99 5.69 16.14
CA SER A 157 -10.28 6.70 17.15
C SER A 157 -10.51 6.12 18.55
N ARG A 158 -11.12 4.92 18.65
CA ARG A 158 -11.34 4.23 19.93
C ARG A 158 -10.03 3.74 20.53
N GLY A 159 -9.19 3.11 19.72
CA GLY A 159 -7.86 2.65 20.11
C GLY A 159 -6.98 3.79 20.60
N LEU A 160 -7.00 4.93 19.90
CA LEU A 160 -6.26 6.13 20.30
C LEU A 160 -6.78 6.70 21.62
N SER A 161 -8.11 6.68 21.85
CA SER A 161 -8.70 7.10 23.12
C SER A 161 -8.31 6.19 24.29
N GLN A 162 -8.08 4.90 24.06
CA GLN A 162 -7.74 3.93 25.12
C GLN A 162 -6.26 3.86 25.44
N HIS A 163 -5.40 4.06 24.43
CA HIS A 163 -3.95 3.87 24.53
C HIS A 163 -3.16 5.18 24.47
N GLY A 164 -3.83 6.32 24.25
CA GLY A 164 -3.22 7.64 24.30
C GLY A 164 -2.54 7.88 25.65
N GLN A 165 -1.33 8.40 25.61
CA GLN A 165 -0.48 8.60 26.80
C GLN A 165 -0.44 10.06 27.25
N SER A 166 -1.08 10.96 26.50
CA SER A 166 -1.09 12.39 26.77
C SER A 166 -2.48 12.98 26.58
N TYR A 167 -2.75 14.08 27.32
CA TYR A 167 -3.97 14.87 27.14
C TYR A 167 -4.18 15.30 25.68
N PHE A 168 -3.10 15.61 24.95
CA PHE A 168 -3.19 15.98 23.54
C PHE A 168 -3.64 14.80 22.65
N GLU A 169 -3.27 13.57 22.98
CA GLU A 169 -3.74 12.38 22.26
C GLU A 169 -5.20 12.06 22.59
N GLU A 170 -5.66 12.28 23.82
CA GLU A 170 -7.09 12.17 24.18
C GLU A 170 -7.95 13.20 23.43
N VAL A 171 -7.49 14.44 23.37
CA VAL A 171 -8.09 15.50 22.53
C VAL A 171 -8.10 15.04 21.06
N SER A 172 -6.97 14.55 20.55
CA SER A 172 -6.86 14.11 19.16
C SER A 172 -7.78 12.93 18.86
N ALA A 173 -8.01 12.01 19.79
CA ALA A 173 -8.94 10.89 19.63
C ALA A 173 -10.40 11.35 19.46
N ARG A 174 -10.82 12.37 20.23
CA ARG A 174 -12.16 12.98 20.07
C ARG A 174 -12.32 13.63 18.71
N VAL A 175 -11.31 14.39 18.26
CA VAL A 175 -11.31 15.01 16.93
C VAL A 175 -11.28 13.94 15.83
N TYR A 176 -10.51 12.87 16.03
CA TYR A 176 -10.40 11.75 15.10
C TYR A 176 -11.76 11.07 14.90
N HIS A 177 -12.53 10.83 15.97
CA HIS A 177 -13.86 10.26 15.86
C HIS A 177 -14.79 11.06 14.92
N HIS A 178 -14.86 12.39 15.10
CA HIS A 178 -15.67 13.25 14.21
C HIS A 178 -15.08 13.35 12.80
N TYR A 179 -13.76 13.30 12.68
CA TYR A 179 -13.07 13.29 11.38
C TYR A 179 -13.43 12.05 10.56
N GLU A 180 -13.42 10.85 11.15
CA GLU A 180 -13.87 9.61 10.49
C GLU A 180 -15.35 9.67 10.12
N GLU A 181 -16.19 10.23 10.98
CA GLU A 181 -17.61 10.39 10.71
C GLU A 181 -17.86 11.32 9.50
N LEU A 182 -17.14 12.45 9.43
CA LEU A 182 -17.24 13.37 8.30
C LEU A 182 -16.73 12.75 6.99
N LEU A 183 -15.62 12.01 7.03
CA LEU A 183 -15.11 11.27 5.87
C LEU A 183 -16.16 10.25 5.37
N SER A 184 -16.72 9.45 6.28
CA SER A 184 -17.74 8.45 5.96
C SER A 184 -18.99 9.09 5.35
N ARG A 185 -19.52 10.16 5.96
CA ARG A 185 -20.69 10.91 5.44
C ARG A 185 -20.45 11.49 4.04
N ASN A 186 -19.22 11.89 3.75
CA ASN A 186 -18.83 12.42 2.44
C ASN A 186 -18.44 11.32 1.44
N ASN A 187 -18.52 10.04 1.82
CA ASN A 187 -18.00 8.92 1.04
C ASN A 187 -16.56 9.23 0.56
N ALA A 188 -15.71 9.63 1.51
CA ALA A 188 -14.35 10.05 1.28
C ALA A 188 -13.39 9.27 2.18
N VAL A 189 -12.13 9.21 1.75
CA VAL A 189 -11.01 8.62 2.48
C VAL A 189 -9.79 9.51 2.32
N ASP A 190 -8.90 9.51 3.29
CA ASP A 190 -7.55 10.06 3.09
C ASP A 190 -6.55 8.99 2.62
N PHE A 191 -5.28 9.37 2.46
CA PHE A 191 -4.24 8.44 2.03
C PHE A 191 -4.01 7.30 3.03
N ASP A 192 -4.07 7.57 4.33
CA ASP A 192 -3.84 6.57 5.36
C ASP A 192 -5.00 5.57 5.43
N ASP A 193 -6.24 6.03 5.21
CA ASP A 193 -7.44 5.19 5.11
C ASP A 193 -7.34 4.16 3.99
N LEU A 194 -6.70 4.50 2.86
CA LEU A 194 -6.52 3.53 1.77
C LEU A 194 -5.80 2.28 2.28
N LEU A 195 -4.77 2.45 3.11
CA LEU A 195 -4.02 1.34 3.69
C LEU A 195 -4.85 0.66 4.77
N MET A 196 -5.32 1.44 5.76
CA MET A 196 -6.00 0.91 6.94
C MET A 196 -7.27 0.15 6.57
N LYS A 197 -8.14 0.70 5.72
CA LYS A 197 -9.37 0.04 5.29
C LYS A 197 -9.12 -1.17 4.41
N SER A 198 -8.06 -1.17 3.60
CA SER A 198 -7.70 -2.35 2.79
C SER A 198 -7.28 -3.52 3.69
N VAL A 199 -6.48 -3.24 4.72
CA VAL A 199 -6.07 -4.26 5.71
C VAL A 199 -7.28 -4.75 6.50
N GLN A 200 -8.13 -3.86 7.01
CA GLN A 200 -9.38 -4.24 7.70
C GLN A 200 -10.23 -5.17 6.85
N LEU A 201 -10.47 -4.80 5.58
CA LEU A 201 -11.24 -5.61 4.66
C LEU A 201 -10.66 -7.01 4.49
N LEU A 202 -9.35 -7.13 4.25
CA LEU A 202 -8.69 -8.43 4.07
C LEU A 202 -8.66 -9.26 5.37
N GLN A 203 -8.69 -8.62 6.53
CA GLN A 203 -8.76 -9.32 7.82
C GLN A 203 -10.17 -9.84 8.11
N GLU A 204 -11.20 -9.06 7.79
CA GLU A 204 -12.59 -9.34 8.15
C GLU A 204 -13.33 -10.16 7.07
N GLN A 205 -12.96 -10.00 5.80
CA GLN A 205 -13.63 -10.64 4.65
C GLN A 205 -12.78 -11.77 4.08
N LEU A 206 -12.90 -12.97 4.68
CA LEU A 206 -12.12 -14.16 4.30
C LEU A 206 -12.20 -14.46 2.80
N ALA A 207 -13.40 -14.42 2.22
CA ALA A 207 -13.61 -14.72 0.79
C ALA A 207 -12.86 -13.73 -0.13
N VAL A 208 -12.80 -12.45 0.26
CA VAL A 208 -12.05 -11.45 -0.50
C VAL A 208 -10.55 -11.69 -0.37
N ARG A 209 -10.07 -11.99 0.85
CA ARG A 209 -8.66 -12.34 1.07
C ARG A 209 -8.24 -13.55 0.22
N GLU A 210 -8.98 -14.65 0.29
CA GLU A 210 -8.68 -15.87 -0.47
C GLU A 210 -8.67 -15.64 -1.98
N LYS A 211 -9.63 -14.86 -2.50
CA LYS A 211 -9.68 -14.45 -3.92
C LYS A 211 -8.39 -13.76 -4.35
N TYR A 212 -7.87 -12.86 -3.52
CA TYR A 212 -6.67 -12.09 -3.85
C TYR A 212 -5.37 -12.87 -3.62
N GLN A 213 -5.31 -13.74 -2.61
CA GLN A 213 -4.20 -14.67 -2.39
C GLN A 213 -4.09 -15.71 -3.53
N GLN A 214 -5.23 -16.25 -4.00
CA GLN A 214 -5.24 -17.18 -5.14
C GLN A 214 -4.83 -16.51 -6.44
N ARG A 215 -5.22 -15.24 -6.60
CA ARG A 215 -4.81 -14.42 -7.74
C ARG A 215 -3.31 -14.14 -7.69
N TYR A 216 -2.82 -13.48 -6.65
CA TYR A 216 -1.45 -12.98 -6.57
C TYR A 216 -0.53 -14.03 -5.93
N GLN A 217 -0.01 -14.92 -6.76
CA GLN A 217 0.88 -16.00 -6.32
C GLN A 217 2.32 -15.51 -6.13
N TYR A 218 2.68 -14.41 -6.80
CA TYR A 218 3.96 -13.75 -6.64
C TYR A 218 3.75 -12.30 -6.24
N LEU A 219 4.29 -11.93 -5.08
CA LEU A 219 4.27 -10.59 -4.53
C LEU A 219 5.71 -10.08 -4.42
N MET A 220 5.99 -8.92 -5.01
CA MET A 220 7.26 -8.23 -4.87
C MET A 220 7.04 -6.85 -4.29
N VAL A 221 7.81 -6.49 -3.26
CA VAL A 221 7.78 -5.15 -2.67
C VAL A 221 9.18 -4.55 -2.78
N ASP A 222 9.29 -3.43 -3.50
CA ASP A 222 10.51 -2.62 -3.56
C ASP A 222 10.57 -1.65 -2.37
N GLU A 223 11.78 -1.29 -1.95
CA GLU A 223 12.05 -0.41 -0.80
C GLU A 223 11.35 -0.86 0.50
N PHE A 224 11.40 -2.16 0.79
CA PHE A 224 10.70 -2.76 1.94
C PHE A 224 11.10 -2.15 3.30
N GLN A 225 12.31 -1.58 3.41
CA GLN A 225 12.76 -0.88 4.62
C GLN A 225 11.91 0.35 5.00
N ASP A 226 11.18 0.92 4.05
CA ASP A 226 10.34 2.11 4.26
C ASP A 226 8.89 1.75 4.66
N THR A 227 8.59 0.46 4.86
CA THR A 227 7.23 0.00 5.18
C THR A 227 6.81 0.35 6.61
N ASN A 228 5.59 0.86 6.76
CA ASN A 228 4.91 0.97 8.05
C ASN A 228 4.13 -0.32 8.38
N VAL A 229 3.51 -0.37 9.58
CA VAL A 229 2.77 -1.55 10.06
C VAL A 229 1.59 -1.89 9.14
N ALA A 230 0.86 -0.89 8.63
CA ALA A 230 -0.26 -1.12 7.72
C ALA A 230 0.21 -1.75 6.39
N GLN A 231 1.28 -1.23 5.79
CA GLN A 231 1.87 -1.77 4.56
C GLN A 231 2.44 -3.17 4.76
N TYR A 232 3.09 -3.42 5.89
CA TYR A 232 3.60 -4.74 6.26
C TYR A 232 2.46 -5.76 6.39
N ARG A 233 1.39 -5.40 7.11
CA ARG A 233 0.19 -6.26 7.24
C ARG A 233 -0.46 -6.53 5.89
N LEU A 234 -0.57 -5.50 5.04
CA LEU A 234 -1.12 -5.66 3.69
C LEU A 234 -0.31 -6.66 2.87
N ALA A 235 1.02 -6.61 2.95
CA ALA A 235 1.90 -7.53 2.21
C ALA A 235 1.91 -8.96 2.77
N GLY A 236 1.44 -9.17 4.01
CA GLY A 236 1.39 -10.47 4.67
C GLY A 236 0.01 -11.16 4.65
N LEU A 237 -1.03 -10.49 4.16
CA LEU A 237 -2.41 -10.98 4.06
C LEU A 237 -2.75 -11.44 2.65
#